data_AF-A0A848Y100-F1
#
_entry.id   AF-A0A848Y100-F1
#
_cell.length_a   1.000
_cell.length_b   1.000
_cell.length_c   1.000
_cell.angle_alpha   90.00
_cell.angle_beta   90.00
_cell.angle_gamma   90.00
#
_symmetry.space_group_name_H-M   'P 1'
#
loop_
_entity.id
_entity.type
_entity.pdbx_description
1 polymer ?
#
loop_
_entity_poly.entity_id
_entity_poly.type
_entity_poly.pdbx_seq_one_letter_code
_entity_poly.pdbx_strand_id
1 'polypeptide(L)'
;GQIRNLNEAIAQLRYVARDREIRAIRNAATPEEQLRLFRAFWERRDPTPGTARNERMEEYYYRVSFANDEYGRLTDQGWNTDQGEVYIRFGEPDIVERHPFNYGTKPYEIWYYNRHGRRFVFVDDNGMGDYELLIPIWDERTRM
;
A
#
# COMPACT_ATOMS: atom_id res chain seq x y z
N GLY A 1 9.48 2.56 11.16
CA GLY A 1 8.41 3.01 12.08
C GLY A 1 8.13 1.93 13.11
N GLN A 2 7.86 2.28 14.36
CA GLN A 2 7.50 1.32 15.41
C GLN A 2 6.02 0.95 15.26
N ILE A 3 5.69 -0.35 15.24
CA ILE A 3 4.29 -0.81 15.22
C ILE A 3 3.65 -0.48 16.58
N ARG A 4 2.76 0.51 16.58
CA ARG A 4 2.03 0.95 17.79
C ARG A 4 0.71 0.19 17.97
N ASN A 5 0.12 -0.29 16.89
CA ASN A 5 -1.14 -1.02 16.88
C ASN A 5 -1.00 -2.30 16.03
N LEU A 6 -1.04 -3.47 16.69
CA LEU A 6 -0.87 -4.76 16.04
C LEU A 6 -2.02 -5.09 15.08
N ASN A 7 -3.26 -4.74 15.41
CA ASN A 7 -4.41 -5.00 14.57
C ASN A 7 -4.34 -4.23 13.25
N GLU A 8 -3.95 -2.97 13.32
CA GLU A 8 -3.71 -2.13 12.14
C GLU A 8 -2.54 -2.66 11.31
N ALA A 9 -1.42 -3.01 11.96
CA ALA A 9 -0.28 -3.60 11.26
C ALA A 9 -0.63 -4.91 10.54
N ILE A 10 -1.55 -5.70 11.10
CA ILE A 10 -2.08 -6.92 10.46
C ILE A 10 -3.01 -6.59 9.29
N ALA A 11 -3.89 -5.60 9.43
CA ALA A 11 -4.76 -5.16 8.35
C ALA A 11 -3.93 -4.66 7.15
N GLN A 12 -2.85 -3.93 7.44
CA GLN A 12 -1.91 -3.44 6.45
C GLN A 12 -1.20 -4.57 5.71
N LEU A 13 -1.13 -5.81 6.20
CA LEU A 13 -0.49 -6.93 5.48
C LEU A 13 -1.18 -7.29 4.15
N ARG A 14 -2.37 -6.74 3.86
CA ARG A 14 -3.14 -7.01 2.63
C ARG A 14 -2.36 -6.83 1.33
N TYR A 15 -1.28 -6.05 1.32
CA TYR A 15 -0.47 -5.82 0.11
C TYR A 15 0.67 -6.81 -0.08
N VAL A 16 1.01 -7.60 0.95
CA VAL A 16 2.17 -8.52 0.95
C VAL A 16 1.83 -9.95 1.40
N ALA A 17 0.68 -10.16 2.04
CA ALA A 17 0.20 -11.44 2.52
C ALA A 17 -1.02 -11.92 1.72
N ARG A 18 -1.24 -13.24 1.68
CA ARG A 18 -2.50 -13.81 1.17
C ARG A 18 -3.59 -13.70 2.23
N ASP A 19 -4.86 -13.61 1.82
CA ASP A 19 -5.98 -13.47 2.76
C ASP A 19 -6.02 -14.57 3.83
N ARG A 20 -5.65 -15.81 3.47
CA ARG A 20 -5.60 -16.92 4.42
C ARG A 20 -4.55 -16.71 5.52
N GLU A 21 -3.44 -16.08 5.20
CA GLU A 21 -2.38 -15.76 6.17
C GLU A 21 -2.86 -14.65 7.10
N ILE A 22 -3.49 -13.60 6.56
CA ILE A 22 -4.07 -12.50 7.34
C ILE A 22 -5.15 -13.03 8.27
N ARG A 23 -6.08 -13.85 7.77
CA ARG A 23 -7.13 -14.48 8.57
C ARG A 23 -6.56 -15.37 9.68
N ALA A 24 -5.52 -16.15 9.39
CA ALA A 24 -4.87 -16.98 10.40
C ALA A 24 -4.26 -16.14 11.54
N ILE A 25 -3.59 -15.02 11.21
CA ILE A 25 -3.03 -14.12 12.23
C ILE A 25 -4.16 -13.42 13.01
N ARG A 26 -5.15 -12.85 12.30
CA ARG A 26 -6.24 -12.07 12.89
C ARG A 26 -7.15 -12.91 13.80
N ASN A 27 -7.38 -14.17 13.46
CA ASN A 27 -8.27 -15.06 14.22
C ASN A 27 -7.52 -15.89 15.27
N ALA A 28 -6.29 -15.52 15.61
CA ALA A 28 -5.55 -16.12 16.72
C ALA A 28 -6.35 -16.03 18.03
N ALA A 29 -6.24 -17.05 18.87
CA ALA A 29 -7.05 -17.15 20.08
C ALA A 29 -6.69 -16.09 21.13
N THR A 30 -5.44 -15.60 21.15
CA THR A 30 -4.97 -14.59 22.10
C THR A 30 -4.11 -13.53 21.42
N PRO A 31 -3.97 -12.32 22.01
CA PRO A 31 -3.08 -11.28 21.50
C PRO A 31 -1.61 -11.73 21.40
N GLU A 32 -1.14 -12.57 22.31
CA GLU A 32 0.23 -13.11 22.30
C GLU A 32 0.43 -14.04 21.10
N GLU A 33 -0.55 -14.89 20.82
CA GLU A 33 -0.53 -15.78 19.65
C GLU A 33 -0.62 -14.98 18.34
N GLN A 34 -1.44 -13.93 18.31
CA GLN A 34 -1.52 -13.01 17.18
C GLN A 34 -0.16 -12.35 16.91
N LEU A 35 0.51 -11.86 17.95
CA LEU A 35 1.85 -11.27 17.85
C LEU A 35 2.89 -12.30 17.40
N ARG A 36 2.82 -13.53 17.92
CA ARG A 36 3.72 -14.62 17.53
C ARG A 36 3.55 -14.97 16.05
N LEU A 37 2.32 -15.11 15.56
CA LEU A 37 2.03 -15.41 14.15
C LEU A 37 2.44 -14.26 13.23
N PHE A 38 2.25 -13.02 13.66
CA PHE A 38 2.70 -11.82 12.95
C PHE A 38 4.23 -11.77 12.81
N ARG A 39 4.98 -12.03 13.90
CA ARG A 39 6.44 -12.12 13.86
C ARG A 39 6.91 -13.26 12.95
N ALA A 40 6.31 -14.43 13.11
CA ALA A 40 6.62 -15.59 12.28
C ALA A 40 6.31 -15.36 10.78
N PHE A 41 5.33 -14.51 10.45
CA PHE A 41 5.04 -14.13 9.06
C PHE A 41 6.22 -13.39 8.42
N TRP A 42 6.81 -12.45 9.16
CA TRP A 42 7.96 -11.65 8.71
C TRP A 42 9.27 -12.42 8.77
N GLU A 43 9.53 -13.18 9.82
CA GLU A 43 10.73 -14.04 9.96
C GLU A 43 10.90 -14.97 8.75
N ARG A 44 9.81 -15.59 8.28
CA ARG A 44 9.82 -16.46 7.07
C ARG A 44 10.14 -15.71 5.77
N ARG A 45 10.13 -14.39 5.79
CA ARG A 45 10.33 -13.49 4.64
C ARG A 45 11.55 -12.59 4.81
N ASP A 46 12.34 -12.84 5.84
CA ASP A 46 13.60 -12.14 6.11
C ASP A 46 14.61 -12.45 4.99
N PRO A 47 15.07 -11.44 4.23
CA PRO A 47 16.09 -11.63 3.20
C PRO A 47 17.49 -11.90 3.79
N THR A 48 17.72 -11.54 5.05
CA THR A 48 19.03 -11.65 5.71
C THR A 48 18.91 -12.32 7.08
N PRO A 49 18.51 -13.62 7.11
CA PRO A 49 18.37 -14.35 8.36
C PRO A 49 19.70 -14.39 9.12
N GLY A 50 19.70 -13.92 10.36
CA GLY A 50 20.88 -13.87 11.22
C GLY A 50 21.31 -12.46 11.62
N THR A 51 20.71 -11.42 11.04
CA THR A 51 20.73 -10.08 11.64
C THR A 51 19.56 -9.93 12.62
N ALA A 52 19.62 -8.92 13.48
CA ALA A 52 18.52 -8.61 14.39
C ALA A 52 17.35 -7.88 13.68
N ARG A 53 17.52 -7.54 12.40
CA ARG A 53 16.59 -6.71 11.62
C ARG A 53 15.98 -7.55 10.52
N ASN A 54 14.75 -7.19 10.14
CA ASN A 54 14.10 -7.75 8.97
C ASN A 54 13.87 -6.61 7.99
N GLU A 55 14.81 -6.43 7.07
CA GLU A 55 14.89 -5.29 6.16
C GLU A 55 13.63 -5.20 5.28
N ARG A 56 13.05 -6.36 4.93
CA ARG A 56 11.81 -6.42 4.16
C ARG A 56 10.62 -5.89 4.95
N MET A 57 10.49 -6.28 6.22
CA MET A 57 9.45 -5.75 7.11
C MET A 57 9.63 -4.26 7.33
N GLU A 58 10.87 -3.82 7.57
CA GLU A 58 11.18 -2.41 7.82
C GLU A 58 10.85 -1.54 6.61
N GLU A 59 11.28 -1.94 5.41
CA GLU A 59 10.94 -1.25 4.16
C GLU A 59 9.43 -1.22 3.93
N TYR A 60 8.73 -2.33 4.20
CA TYR A 60 7.28 -2.38 4.06
C TYR A 60 6.58 -1.35 4.95
N TYR A 61 6.91 -1.34 6.25
CA TYR A 61 6.29 -0.39 7.18
C TYR A 61 6.82 1.03 7.03
N TYR A 62 8.00 1.22 6.42
CA TYR A 62 8.45 2.54 5.96
C TYR A 62 7.51 3.06 4.87
N ARG A 63 7.20 2.26 3.85
CA ARG A 63 6.25 2.65 2.78
C ARG A 63 4.83 2.89 3.29
N VAL A 64 4.37 2.09 4.25
CA VAL A 64 3.08 2.31 4.92
C VAL A 64 3.06 3.66 5.64
N SER A 65 4.12 3.99 6.38
CA SER A 65 4.23 5.27 7.08
C SER A 65 4.23 6.43 6.08
N PHE A 66 5.06 6.34 5.04
CA PHE A 66 5.10 7.34 3.98
C PHE A 66 3.75 7.52 3.31
N ALA A 67 3.06 6.42 2.97
CA ALA A 67 1.74 6.48 2.38
C ALA A 67 0.74 7.20 3.30
N ASN A 68 0.77 6.94 4.60
CA ASN A 68 -0.07 7.65 5.57
C ASN A 68 0.21 9.14 5.65
N ASP A 69 1.48 9.53 5.58
CA ASP A 69 1.90 10.92 5.69
C ASP A 69 1.55 11.71 4.41
N GLU A 70 1.73 11.11 3.23
CA GLU A 70 1.57 11.79 1.94
C GLU A 70 0.17 11.67 1.33
N TYR A 71 -0.49 10.51 1.51
CA TYR A 71 -1.78 10.19 0.85
C TYR A 71 -2.92 10.06 1.85
N GLY A 72 -2.69 10.40 3.13
CA GLY A 72 -3.74 10.44 4.15
C GLY A 72 -4.79 11.51 3.88
N ARG A 73 -6.04 11.22 4.24
CA ARG A 73 -7.19 12.10 4.05
C ARG A 73 -7.94 12.28 5.37
N LEU A 74 -8.90 13.21 5.41
CA LEU A 74 -9.71 13.42 6.61
C LEU A 74 -10.49 12.16 7.03
N THR A 75 -10.92 11.36 6.05
CA THR A 75 -11.79 10.19 6.24
C THR A 75 -11.06 8.86 6.18
N ASP A 76 -9.81 8.82 5.69
CA ASP A 76 -9.08 7.57 5.51
C ASP A 76 -7.56 7.72 5.71
N GLN A 77 -6.93 6.64 6.16
CA GLN A 77 -5.48 6.58 6.27
C GLN A 77 -4.85 6.35 4.91
N GLY A 78 -3.70 6.96 4.66
CA GLY A 78 -3.08 6.91 3.34
C GLY A 78 -2.72 5.52 2.86
N TRP A 79 -2.39 4.57 3.74
CA TRP A 79 -2.17 3.16 3.33
C TRP A 79 -3.41 2.50 2.72
N ASN A 80 -4.62 3.02 2.97
CA ASN A 80 -5.87 2.49 2.46
C ASN A 80 -6.43 3.28 1.26
N THR A 81 -5.72 4.30 0.78
CA THR A 81 -6.03 4.98 -0.49
C THR A 81 -5.38 4.26 -1.65
N ASP A 82 -5.88 4.50 -2.87
CA ASP A 82 -5.34 3.90 -4.08
C ASP A 82 -3.88 4.29 -4.35
N GLN A 83 -3.53 5.56 -4.14
CA GLN A 83 -2.14 6.02 -4.24
C GLN A 83 -1.25 5.32 -3.21
N GLY A 84 -1.71 5.19 -1.97
CA GLY A 84 -0.97 4.48 -0.93
C GLY A 84 -0.82 2.98 -1.20
N GLU A 85 -1.85 2.31 -1.71
CA GLU A 85 -1.75 0.91 -2.13
C GLU A 85 -0.67 0.74 -3.21
N VAL A 86 -0.69 1.58 -4.25
CA VAL A 86 0.30 1.53 -5.33
C VAL A 86 1.70 1.80 -4.76
N TYR A 87 1.87 2.83 -3.93
CA TYR A 87 3.16 3.15 -3.31
C TYR A 87 3.68 2.01 -2.42
N ILE A 88 2.84 1.38 -1.61
CA ILE A 88 3.28 0.28 -0.73
C ILE A 88 3.74 -0.92 -1.56
N ARG A 89 3.01 -1.26 -2.64
CA ARG A 89 3.33 -2.40 -3.50
C ARG A 89 4.58 -2.18 -4.36
N PHE A 90 4.72 -0.99 -4.95
CA PHE A 90 5.73 -0.73 -5.98
C PHE A 90 6.87 0.16 -5.50
N GLY A 91 6.71 0.86 -4.38
CA GLY A 91 7.65 1.85 -3.88
C GLY A 91 7.47 3.20 -4.56
N GLU A 92 8.53 4.02 -4.53
CA GLU A 92 8.57 5.31 -5.19
C GLU A 92 8.46 5.16 -6.72
N PRO A 93 7.58 5.93 -7.39
CA PRO A 93 7.52 5.96 -8.84
C PRO A 93 8.78 6.61 -9.44
N ASP A 94 9.19 6.18 -10.63
CA ASP A 94 10.31 6.80 -11.34
C ASP A 94 9.97 8.22 -11.81
N ILE A 95 8.71 8.46 -12.19
CA ILE A 95 8.20 9.76 -12.66
C ILE A 95 6.77 9.95 -12.14
N VAL A 96 6.46 11.16 -11.69
CA VAL A 96 5.08 11.61 -11.40
C VAL A 96 4.75 12.80 -12.29
N GLU A 97 3.80 12.63 -13.19
CA GLU A 97 3.21 13.73 -13.97
C GLU A 97 1.96 14.23 -13.25
N ARG A 98 1.94 15.52 -12.89
CA ARG A 98 0.81 16.14 -12.21
C ARG A 98 0.07 17.06 -13.15
N HIS A 99 -1.22 16.82 -13.29
CA HIS A 99 -2.12 17.63 -14.09
C HIS A 99 -3.13 18.29 -13.14
N PRO A 100 -2.88 19.53 -12.71
CA PRO A 100 -3.81 20.25 -11.85
C PRO A 100 -5.10 20.57 -12.62
N PHE A 101 -6.10 21.07 -11.89
CA PHE A 101 -7.35 21.51 -12.48
C PHE A 101 -7.12 22.46 -13.67
N ASN A 102 -7.78 22.17 -14.78
CA ASN A 102 -7.83 23.04 -15.95
C ASN A 102 -9.27 23.08 -16.48
N TYR A 103 -9.64 24.14 -17.21
CA TYR A 103 -11.00 24.33 -17.68
C TYR A 103 -11.47 23.13 -18.51
N GLY A 104 -12.45 22.37 -17.98
CA GLY A 104 -13.00 21.19 -18.62
C GLY A 104 -12.30 19.85 -18.31
N THR A 105 -11.26 19.82 -17.47
CA THR A 105 -10.57 18.58 -17.07
C THR A 105 -10.36 18.50 -15.56
N LYS A 106 -10.73 17.36 -14.97
CA LYS A 106 -10.48 17.04 -13.57
C LYS A 106 -8.97 16.90 -13.31
N PRO A 107 -8.47 17.19 -12.10
CA PRO A 107 -7.07 16.95 -11.75
C PRO A 107 -6.75 15.45 -11.82
N TYR A 108 -5.55 15.12 -12.30
CA TYR A 108 -5.06 13.74 -12.29
C TYR A 108 -3.55 13.66 -12.16
N GLU A 109 -3.06 12.54 -11.67
CA GLU A 109 -1.63 12.20 -11.64
C GLU A 109 -1.37 10.94 -12.45
N ILE A 110 -0.22 10.89 -13.13
CA ILE A 110 0.28 9.68 -13.78
C ILE A 110 1.60 9.29 -13.12
N TRP A 111 1.64 8.10 -12.55
CA TRP A 111 2.83 7.53 -11.94
C TRP A 111 3.43 6.48 -12.86
N TYR A 112 4.70 6.63 -13.21
CA TYR A 112 5.44 5.71 -14.07
C TYR A 112 6.42 4.89 -13.24
N TYR A 113 6.34 3.57 -13.41
CA TYR A 113 7.27 2.59 -12.85
C TYR A 113 7.97 1.88 -14.00
N ASN A 114 8.95 2.57 -14.59
CA ASN A 114 9.68 2.16 -15.78
C ASN A 114 10.38 0.82 -15.56
N ARG A 115 10.97 0.60 -14.38
CA ARG A 115 11.60 -0.68 -14.02
C ARG A 115 10.63 -1.86 -14.04
N HIS A 116 9.34 -1.59 -13.83
CA HIS A 116 8.28 -2.59 -13.81
C HIS A 116 7.45 -2.62 -15.10
N GLY A 117 7.68 -1.69 -16.03
CA GLY A 117 6.86 -1.52 -17.23
C GLY A 117 5.40 -1.18 -16.91
N ARG A 118 5.15 -0.40 -15.85
CA ARG A 118 3.79 -0.06 -15.38
C ARG A 118 3.56 1.44 -15.35
N ARG A 119 2.30 1.84 -15.57
CA ARG A 119 1.80 3.18 -15.29
C ARG A 119 0.48 3.09 -14.54
N PHE A 120 0.27 4.03 -13.62
CA PHE A 120 -0.98 4.18 -12.87
C PHE A 120 -1.48 5.60 -13.07
N VAL A 121 -2.77 5.76 -13.32
CA VAL A 121 -3.41 7.08 -13.48
C VAL A 121 -4.37 7.25 -12.32
N PHE A 122 -4.27 8.33 -11.58
CA PHE A 122 -5.18 8.64 -10.48
C PHE A 122 -5.93 9.92 -10.78
N VAL A 123 -7.24 9.96 -10.54
CA VAL A 123 -8.09 11.12 -10.85
C VAL A 123 -8.75 11.60 -9.56
N ASP A 124 -8.66 12.90 -9.29
CA ASP A 124 -9.39 13.54 -8.19
C ASP A 124 -10.77 13.95 -8.70
N ASP A 125 -11.74 13.08 -8.47
CA ASP A 125 -13.03 13.17 -9.14
C ASP A 125 -13.96 14.23 -8.53
N ASN A 126 -13.74 14.55 -7.26
CA ASN A 126 -14.53 15.47 -6.43
C ASN A 126 -13.79 16.79 -6.12
N GLY A 127 -12.50 16.89 -6.47
CA GLY A 127 -11.68 18.09 -6.24
C GLY A 127 -11.24 18.27 -4.79
N MET A 128 -11.34 17.23 -3.96
CA MET A 128 -10.99 17.25 -2.53
C MET A 128 -9.62 16.60 -2.25
N GLY A 129 -8.84 16.29 -3.30
CA GLY A 129 -7.60 15.54 -3.19
C GLY A 129 -7.82 14.03 -3.07
N ASP A 130 -9.02 13.55 -3.38
CA ASP A 130 -9.35 12.12 -3.38
C ASP A 130 -9.01 11.51 -4.75
N TYR A 131 -7.70 11.37 -4.99
CA TYR A 131 -7.19 10.69 -6.17
C TYR A 131 -7.50 9.19 -6.10
N GLU A 132 -8.47 8.75 -6.89
CA GLU A 132 -8.82 7.35 -7.08
C GLU A 132 -8.09 6.78 -8.30
N LEU A 133 -7.65 5.52 -8.23
CA LEU A 133 -7.00 4.84 -9.34
C LEU A 133 -7.99 4.69 -10.48
N LEU A 134 -7.74 5.44 -11.55
CA LEU A 134 -8.43 5.26 -12.80
C LEU A 134 -7.96 3.94 -13.40
N ILE A 135 -8.78 2.90 -13.27
CA ILE A 135 -8.60 1.64 -14.00
C ILE A 135 -8.78 1.95 -15.50
N PRO A 136 -7.73 1.91 -16.36
CA PRO A 136 -7.87 2.31 -17.76
C PRO A 136 -8.42 1.16 -18.63
N ILE A 137 -9.25 1.53 -19.62
CA ILE A 137 -10.07 0.78 -20.63
C ILE A 137 -9.43 -0.46 -21.32
N TRP A 138 -8.14 -0.73 -21.14
CA TRP A 138 -7.41 -1.76 -21.89
C TRP A 138 -6.99 -2.96 -21.03
N ASP A 139 -7.56 -3.11 -19.83
CA ASP A 139 -7.41 -4.35 -19.08
C ASP A 139 -8.27 -5.46 -19.68
N GLU A 140 -7.64 -6.37 -20.44
CA GLU A 140 -8.30 -7.56 -20.99
C GLU A 140 -8.82 -8.51 -19.90
N ARG A 141 -8.33 -8.40 -18.66
CA ARG A 141 -8.74 -9.26 -17.53
C ARG A 141 -10.11 -8.90 -16.95
N THR A 142 -10.76 -7.85 -17.46
CA THR A 142 -12.08 -7.39 -17.02
C THR A 142 -13.20 -7.64 -18.03
N ARG A 143 -12.94 -8.31 -19.18
CA ARG A 143 -14.01 -8.82 -20.05
C ARG A 143 -14.68 -10.05 -19.40
N MET A 144 -15.85 -9.85 -18.79
CA MET A 144 -16.86 -10.92 -18.67
C MET A 144 -17.61 -11.06 -19.98
#